data_AF-A0A1G2L7D9-F1
#
_entry.id   AF-A0A1G2L7D9-F1
#
_cell.length_a   1.000
_cell.length_b   1.000
_cell.length_c   1.000
_cell.angle_alpha   90.00
_cell.angle_beta   90.00
_cell.angle_gamma   90.00
#
_symmetry.space_group_name_H-M   'P 1'
#
loop_
_entity.id
_entity.type
_entity.pdbx_description
1 polymer ?
#
loop_
_entity_poly.entity_id
_entity_poly.type
_entity_poly.pdbx_seq_one_letter_code
_entity_poly.pdbx_strand_id
1 'polypeptide(L)'
;MPPEPERQTEIPTSLQSEPVTEPSEKPWQTIEQIKQSLFDPHIISKKHDHEGRMATASEITRRRHESQSLRVDIGGRENTLAQIEQQTSVLSALKAEKIIVLEQRTENVLVRLKSILNIKDRSVGALETEIGSLTTEIETLVTQTEEARMELAMLRQPQENIPDPRKLLEAYYEKMETVPLTNTEKRELLKPEMLVELSTEEYIALWRRLNPHFLSHVTRQGFRDHNAMVYHSAGLQEFHNGLVSVLEDEKILRPPIAVHEGLRSRDEATVKRFLDDWVLQAENEEEAKDRLNRLLHFSFATAPKYPDQTAVHFAAQIVADGYYGGERNNESFFIYPSDILASQHHFAFNGWEKDFTQPQSETKWNDVFIWPSSVDNPGVLVDAGMVFLPETTLVDPETGSKYTSEMRTAEGEEKRVMIEDEKLISAFVK
;
A
#
# COMPACT_ATOMS: atom_id res chain seq x y z
N MET A 1 -33.34 42.33 65.59
CA MET A 1 -31.93 42.02 65.28
C MET A 1 -31.86 41.68 63.80
N PRO A 2 -30.99 42.34 63.02
CA PRO A 2 -30.86 42.06 61.60
C PRO A 2 -30.13 40.71 61.39
N PRO A 3 -30.36 40.02 60.25
CA PRO A 3 -29.57 38.84 59.90
C PRO A 3 -28.16 39.26 59.43
N GLU A 4 -27.17 38.44 59.75
CA GLU A 4 -25.77 38.58 59.36
C GLU A 4 -25.60 38.58 57.83
N PRO A 5 -24.58 39.29 57.30
CA PRO A 5 -24.31 39.31 55.87
C PRO A 5 -23.69 37.98 55.42
N GLU A 6 -24.15 37.50 54.26
CA GLU A 6 -23.68 36.30 53.57
C GLU A 6 -22.15 36.38 53.33
N ARG A 7 -21.43 35.33 53.75
CA ARG A 7 -20.04 35.11 53.33
C ARG A 7 -20.02 34.85 51.83
N GLN A 8 -19.46 35.79 51.08
CA GLN A 8 -18.99 35.55 49.73
C GLN A 8 -17.86 34.50 49.78
N THR A 9 -18.14 33.29 49.30
CA THR A 9 -17.09 32.35 48.90
C THR A 9 -16.44 32.87 47.62
N GLU A 10 -15.22 33.36 47.76
CA GLU A 10 -14.33 33.69 46.64
C GLU A 10 -14.10 32.44 45.78
N ILE A 11 -14.52 32.52 44.51
CA ILE A 11 -14.18 31.54 43.47
C ILE A 11 -12.70 31.79 43.11
N PRO A 12 -11.84 30.75 43.05
CA PRO A 12 -10.44 30.93 42.68
C PRO A 12 -10.29 31.52 41.28
N THR A 13 -9.59 32.65 41.20
CA THR A 13 -9.21 33.35 39.97
C THR A 13 -8.19 32.53 39.16
N SER A 14 -8.63 31.43 38.54
CA SER A 14 -7.84 30.67 37.55
C SER A 14 -8.66 30.18 36.35
N LEU A 15 -9.86 30.73 36.15
CA LEU A 15 -10.64 30.58 34.92
C LEU A 15 -10.64 31.90 34.15
N GLN A 16 -9.47 32.33 33.70
CA GLN A 16 -9.42 33.21 32.54
C GLN A 16 -9.48 32.30 31.32
N SER A 17 -10.66 32.25 30.71
CA SER A 17 -10.88 31.68 29.39
C SER A 17 -9.85 32.27 28.42
N GLU A 18 -8.94 31.43 27.93
CA GLU A 18 -8.21 31.74 26.71
C GLU A 18 -9.23 32.07 25.61
N PRO A 19 -8.99 33.08 24.77
CA PRO A 19 -9.89 33.38 23.68
C PRO A 19 -9.96 32.13 22.79
N VAL A 20 -11.17 31.59 22.66
CA VAL A 20 -11.50 30.57 21.67
C VAL A 20 -11.19 31.17 20.32
N THR A 21 -9.99 30.94 19.80
CA THR A 21 -9.71 31.07 18.38
C THR A 21 -10.63 30.08 17.71
N GLU A 22 -11.67 30.59 17.03
CA GLU A 22 -12.43 29.81 16.06
C GLU A 22 -11.42 29.02 15.21
N PRO A 23 -11.58 27.68 15.11
CA PRO A 23 -10.71 26.93 14.23
C PRO A 23 -10.94 27.49 12.84
N SER A 24 -9.92 28.14 12.30
CA SER A 24 -9.78 28.46 10.89
C SER A 24 -10.18 27.20 10.11
N GLU A 25 -11.37 27.22 9.52
CA GLU A 25 -11.87 26.13 8.70
C GLU A 25 -10.88 26.00 7.53
N LYS A 26 -9.93 25.07 7.65
CA LYS A 26 -9.12 24.66 6.52
C LYS A 26 -10.12 24.24 5.43
N PRO A 27 -9.96 24.72 4.18
CA PRO A 27 -10.84 24.30 3.11
C PRO A 27 -10.82 22.77 3.02
N TRP A 28 -12.02 22.18 3.01
CA TRP A 28 -12.20 20.74 2.86
C TRP A 28 -11.43 20.27 1.62
N GLN A 29 -10.50 19.34 1.81
CA GLN A 29 -9.79 18.74 0.68
C GLN A 29 -10.76 17.89 -0.14
N THR A 30 -10.64 17.94 -1.46
CA THR A 30 -11.41 17.02 -2.31
C THR A 30 -10.86 15.60 -2.19
N ILE A 31 -11.66 14.59 -2.52
CA ILE A 31 -11.24 13.18 -2.52
C ILE A 31 -9.98 13.00 -3.38
N GLU A 32 -9.90 13.66 -4.54
CA GLU A 32 -8.74 13.61 -5.43
C GLU A 32 -7.49 14.20 -4.79
N GLN A 33 -7.62 15.28 -4.01
CA GLN A 33 -6.49 15.88 -3.29
C GLN A 33 -5.97 14.96 -2.19
N ILE A 34 -6.88 14.23 -1.53
CA ILE A 34 -6.52 13.24 -0.52
C ILE A 34 -5.85 12.03 -1.20
N LYS A 35 -6.39 11.50 -2.30
CA LYS A 35 -5.74 10.44 -3.10
C LYS A 35 -4.35 10.84 -3.55
N GLN A 36 -4.17 12.07 -4.04
CA GLN A 36 -2.86 12.61 -4.37
C GLN A 36 -1.90 12.62 -3.16
N SER A 37 -2.37 13.02 -1.98
CA SER A 37 -1.55 13.02 -0.76
C SER A 37 -1.18 11.61 -0.28
N LEU A 38 -2.05 10.62 -0.56
CA LEU A 38 -1.85 9.23 -0.19
C LEU A 38 -0.99 8.44 -1.18
N PHE A 39 -1.03 8.77 -2.47
CA PHE A 39 -0.47 7.91 -3.52
C PHE A 39 0.55 8.58 -4.45
N ASP A 40 0.59 9.92 -4.57
CA ASP A 40 1.54 10.57 -5.48
C ASP A 40 2.95 10.63 -4.85
N PRO A 41 3.94 9.89 -5.40
CA PRO A 41 5.31 9.86 -4.86
C PRO A 41 5.98 11.24 -4.87
N HIS A 42 5.61 12.12 -5.81
CA HIS A 42 6.13 13.48 -5.87
C HIS A 42 5.64 14.32 -4.69
N ILE A 43 4.36 14.21 -4.35
CA ILE A 43 3.76 14.94 -3.24
C ILE A 43 4.27 14.38 -1.91
N ILE A 44 4.32 13.06 -1.78
CA ILE A 44 4.85 12.37 -0.60
C ILE A 44 6.31 12.78 -0.36
N SER A 45 7.17 12.68 -1.37
CA SER A 45 8.58 13.06 -1.24
C SER A 45 8.78 14.53 -0.88
N LYS A 46 7.94 15.43 -1.40
CA LYS A 46 8.00 16.85 -1.03
C LYS A 46 7.75 17.09 0.47
N LYS A 47 6.88 16.28 1.07
CA LYS A 47 6.46 16.42 2.47
C LYS A 47 7.40 15.69 3.43
N HIS A 48 7.85 14.49 3.07
CA HIS A 48 8.54 13.59 4.01
C HIS A 48 10.03 13.41 3.74
N ASP A 49 10.52 13.69 2.54
CA ASP A 49 11.91 13.42 2.15
C ASP A 49 12.50 14.54 1.28
N HIS A 50 12.51 15.76 1.83
CA HIS A 50 13.08 16.92 1.13
C HIS A 50 14.57 16.71 0.80
N GLU A 51 15.34 16.17 1.75
CA GLU A 51 16.77 15.93 1.58
C GLU A 51 17.05 14.84 0.54
N GLY A 52 16.37 13.69 0.60
CA GLY A 52 16.51 12.62 -0.38
C GLY A 52 16.08 13.05 -1.79
N ARG A 53 15.05 13.90 -1.90
CA ARG A 53 14.64 14.52 -3.16
C ARG A 53 15.75 15.40 -3.74
N MET A 54 16.34 16.28 -2.93
CA MET A 54 17.41 17.17 -3.37
C MET A 54 18.69 16.40 -3.72
N ALA A 55 19.04 15.38 -2.95
CA ALA A 55 20.16 14.50 -3.22
C ALA A 55 19.98 13.74 -4.55
N THR A 56 18.80 13.14 -4.77
CA THR A 56 18.48 12.41 -6.01
C THR A 56 18.49 13.34 -7.23
N ALA A 57 17.93 14.55 -7.11
CA ALA A 57 17.97 15.54 -8.17
C ALA A 57 19.39 15.99 -8.51
N SER A 58 20.24 16.17 -7.49
CA SER A 58 21.65 16.51 -7.66
C SER A 58 22.43 15.39 -8.33
N GLU A 59 22.20 14.14 -7.92
CA GLU A 59 22.82 12.96 -8.53
C GLU A 59 22.39 12.80 -9.99
N ILE A 60 21.10 12.91 -10.30
CA ILE A 60 20.59 12.90 -11.68
C ILE A 60 21.27 13.97 -12.54
N THR A 61 21.41 15.19 -12.00
CA THR A 61 22.06 16.30 -12.71
C THR A 61 23.53 16.01 -12.97
N ARG A 62 24.23 15.49 -11.96
CA ARG A 62 25.64 15.09 -12.07
C ARG A 62 25.84 13.99 -13.12
N ARG A 63 25.00 12.96 -13.12
CA ARG A 63 25.06 11.86 -14.11
C ARG A 63 24.76 12.31 -15.53
N ARG A 64 23.80 13.22 -15.70
CA ARG A 64 23.54 13.84 -17.01
C ARG A 64 24.75 14.61 -17.52
N HIS A 65 25.40 15.38 -16.64
CA HIS A 65 26.60 16.14 -17.00
C HIS A 65 27.78 15.22 -17.34
N GLU A 66 28.01 14.18 -16.53
CA GLU A 66 29.04 13.14 -16.78
C GLU A 66 28.80 12.44 -18.13
N SER A 67 27.58 12.02 -18.41
CA SER A 67 27.19 11.40 -19.68
C SER A 67 27.37 12.34 -20.87
N GLN A 68 27.00 13.62 -20.72
CA GLN A 68 27.17 14.62 -21.77
C GLN A 68 28.65 14.90 -22.05
N SER A 69 29.48 15.06 -21.01
CA SER A 69 30.92 15.27 -21.15
C SER A 69 31.57 14.11 -21.89
N LEU A 70 31.32 12.87 -21.45
CA LEU A 70 31.85 11.68 -22.11
C LEU A 70 31.38 11.55 -23.55
N ARG A 71 30.12 11.92 -23.85
CA ARG A 71 29.63 11.91 -25.23
C ARG A 71 30.36 12.94 -26.11
N VAL A 72 30.69 14.11 -25.57
CA VAL A 72 31.51 15.10 -26.28
C VAL A 72 32.93 14.58 -26.50
N ASP A 73 33.55 13.99 -25.48
CA ASP A 73 34.90 13.45 -25.56
C ASP A 73 34.99 12.30 -26.58
N ILE A 74 34.02 11.37 -26.56
CA ILE A 74 33.91 10.27 -27.51
C ILE A 74 33.73 10.81 -28.93
N GLY A 75 32.79 11.74 -29.15
CA GLY A 75 32.58 12.33 -30.47
C GLY A 75 33.81 13.09 -30.99
N GLY A 76 34.54 13.76 -30.11
CA GLY A 76 35.82 14.39 -30.43
C GLY A 76 36.86 13.37 -30.88
N ARG A 77 37.00 12.25 -30.15
CA ARG A 77 37.98 11.21 -30.48
C ARG A 77 37.61 10.39 -31.71
N GLU A 78 36.32 10.15 -31.94
CA GLU A 78 35.80 9.54 -33.19
C GLU A 78 36.14 10.39 -34.41
N ASN A 79 35.99 11.72 -34.32
CA ASN A 79 36.39 12.63 -35.39
C ASN A 79 37.90 12.58 -35.66
N THR A 80 38.73 12.55 -34.62
CA THR A 80 40.19 12.42 -34.78
C THR A 80 40.56 11.09 -35.43
N LEU A 81 39.94 9.98 -35.00
CA LEU A 81 40.17 8.66 -35.60
C LEU A 81 39.81 8.68 -37.10
N ALA A 82 38.65 9.24 -37.46
CA ALA A 82 38.23 9.36 -38.86
C ALA A 82 39.22 10.18 -39.70
N GLN A 83 39.79 11.25 -39.14
CA GLN A 83 40.82 12.05 -39.81
C GLN A 83 42.12 11.25 -40.04
N ILE A 84 42.58 10.50 -39.04
CA ILE A 84 43.79 9.67 -39.15
C ILE A 84 43.57 8.56 -40.19
N GLU A 85 42.42 7.88 -40.17
CA GLU A 85 42.08 6.83 -41.12
C GLU A 85 42.01 7.39 -42.56
N GLN A 86 41.42 8.58 -42.73
CA GLN A 86 41.40 9.28 -44.02
C GLN A 86 42.81 9.62 -44.51
N GLN A 87 43.66 10.19 -43.66
CA GLN A 87 45.05 10.52 -44.00
C GLN A 87 45.85 9.27 -44.38
N THR A 88 45.70 8.19 -43.61
CA THR A 88 46.35 6.90 -43.87
C THR A 88 45.94 6.34 -45.23
N SER A 89 44.65 6.44 -45.57
CA SER A 89 44.14 6.00 -46.88
C SER A 89 44.73 6.81 -48.03
N VAL A 90 44.86 8.13 -47.87
CA VAL A 90 45.45 9.02 -48.89
C VAL A 90 46.93 8.70 -49.10
N LEU A 91 47.71 8.59 -48.02
CA LEU A 91 49.13 8.26 -48.12
C LEU A 91 49.37 6.86 -48.70
N SER A 92 48.51 5.89 -48.35
CA SER A 92 48.58 4.53 -48.90
C SER A 92 48.34 4.51 -50.40
N ALA A 93 47.36 5.29 -50.89
CA ALA A 93 47.11 5.44 -52.32
C ALA A 93 48.28 6.10 -53.05
N LEU A 94 48.85 7.17 -52.48
CA LEU A 94 50.02 7.85 -53.03
C LEU A 94 51.25 6.92 -53.08
N LYS A 95 51.48 6.13 -52.03
CA LYS A 95 52.55 5.13 -51.98
C LYS A 95 52.37 4.09 -53.09
N ALA A 96 51.14 3.59 -53.30
CA ALA A 96 50.86 2.64 -54.37
C ALA A 96 51.14 3.22 -55.76
N GLU A 97 50.76 4.48 -56.01
CA GLU A 97 51.09 5.18 -57.26
C GLU A 97 52.61 5.29 -57.47
N LYS A 98 53.35 5.65 -56.42
CA LYS A 98 54.82 5.77 -56.49
C LYS A 98 55.51 4.43 -56.73
N ILE A 99 54.99 3.34 -56.17
CA ILE A 99 55.49 1.98 -56.43
C ILE A 99 55.30 1.62 -57.91
N ILE A 100 54.12 1.88 -58.49
CA ILE A 100 53.87 1.65 -59.91
C ILE A 100 54.85 2.43 -60.80
N VAL A 101 55.11 3.70 -60.47
CA VAL A 101 56.08 4.54 -61.19
C VAL A 101 57.51 3.99 -61.06
N LEU A 102 57.89 3.50 -59.88
CA LEU A 102 59.18 2.86 -59.65
C LEU A 102 59.35 1.57 -60.48
N GLU A 103 58.32 0.73 -60.53
CA GLU A 103 58.29 -0.50 -61.34
C GLU A 103 58.48 -0.17 -62.83
N GLN A 104 57.68 0.76 -63.36
CA GLN A 104 57.81 1.22 -64.76
C GLN A 104 59.20 1.77 -65.07
N ARG A 105 59.81 2.50 -64.11
CA ARG A 105 61.15 3.09 -64.28
C ARG A 105 62.25 2.04 -64.26
N THR A 106 62.14 1.03 -63.42
CA THR A 106 63.10 -0.07 -63.30
C THR A 106 62.99 -1.08 -64.45
N GLU A 107 61.87 -1.14 -65.15
CA GLU A 107 61.72 -1.88 -66.41
C GLU A 107 62.40 -1.21 -67.61
N ASN A 108 62.76 0.07 -67.52
CA ASN A 108 63.43 0.78 -68.60
C ASN A 108 64.83 0.19 -68.89
N VAL A 109 65.09 -0.15 -70.15
CA VAL A 109 66.34 -0.79 -70.63
C VAL A 109 67.60 -0.04 -70.18
N LEU A 110 67.57 1.29 -70.19
CA LEU A 110 68.72 2.11 -69.84
C LEU A 110 69.01 2.11 -68.33
N VAL A 111 67.97 1.97 -67.50
CA VAL A 111 68.08 1.81 -66.04
C VAL A 111 68.60 0.39 -65.70
N ARG A 112 68.12 -0.64 -66.41
CA ARG A 112 68.63 -2.02 -66.27
C ARG A 112 70.11 -2.14 -66.64
N LEU A 113 70.54 -1.52 -67.74
CA LEU A 113 71.96 -1.48 -68.13
C LEU A 113 72.83 -0.74 -67.11
N LYS A 114 72.34 0.37 -66.55
CA LYS A 114 73.02 1.09 -65.46
C LYS A 114 73.19 0.20 -64.23
N SER A 115 72.17 -0.57 -63.86
CA SER A 115 72.23 -1.55 -62.77
C SER A 115 73.31 -2.63 -62.99
N ILE A 116 73.39 -3.20 -64.20
CA ILE A 116 74.41 -4.21 -64.56
C ILE A 116 75.83 -3.65 -64.47
N LEU A 117 76.01 -2.37 -64.79
CA LEU A 117 77.29 -1.66 -64.71
C LEU A 117 77.57 -1.05 -63.33
N ASN A 118 76.73 -1.35 -62.33
CA ASN A 118 76.84 -0.83 -60.96
C ASN A 118 76.75 0.71 -60.86
N ILE A 119 76.07 1.35 -61.81
CA ILE A 119 75.82 2.79 -61.86
C ILE A 119 74.42 3.06 -61.28
N LYS A 120 74.34 3.83 -60.18
CA LYS A 120 73.06 4.19 -59.55
C LYS A 120 72.24 5.14 -60.43
N ASP A 121 70.97 4.84 -60.64
CA ASP A 121 70.03 5.78 -61.26
C ASP A 121 69.43 6.71 -60.21
N ARG A 122 69.66 8.03 -60.36
CA ARG A 122 69.18 9.05 -59.41
C ARG A 122 67.66 9.06 -59.24
N SER A 123 66.90 8.77 -60.29
CA SER A 123 65.43 8.82 -60.23
C SER A 123 64.85 7.63 -59.46
N VAL A 124 65.45 6.46 -59.61
CA VAL A 124 65.12 5.26 -58.81
C VAL A 124 65.42 5.53 -57.33
N GLY A 125 66.61 6.03 -57.00
CA GLY A 125 66.96 6.32 -55.61
C GLY A 125 66.08 7.41 -54.96
N ALA A 126 65.63 8.40 -55.74
CA ALA A 126 64.68 9.41 -55.25
C ALA A 126 63.30 8.81 -54.94
N LEU A 127 62.77 7.98 -55.83
CA LEU A 127 61.49 7.27 -55.64
C LEU A 127 61.54 6.29 -54.46
N GLU A 128 62.64 5.55 -54.30
CA GLU A 128 62.86 4.66 -53.15
C GLU A 128 62.88 5.44 -51.83
N THR A 129 63.49 6.64 -51.83
CA THR A 129 63.52 7.52 -50.66
C THR A 129 62.12 8.06 -50.34
N GLU A 130 61.35 8.49 -51.34
CA GLU A 130 59.96 8.94 -51.17
C GLU A 130 59.05 7.82 -50.65
N ILE A 131 59.15 6.61 -51.22
CA ILE A 131 58.40 5.43 -50.76
C ILE A 131 58.79 5.06 -49.33
N GLY A 132 60.08 5.14 -48.98
CA GLY A 132 60.57 4.95 -47.62
C GLY A 132 59.94 5.96 -46.65
N SER A 133 59.95 7.24 -47.01
CA SER A 133 59.33 8.31 -46.21
C SER A 133 57.84 8.08 -45.99
N LEU A 134 57.10 7.76 -47.07
CA LEU A 134 55.66 7.46 -47.00
C LEU A 134 55.37 6.22 -46.15
N THR A 135 56.25 5.22 -46.18
CA THR A 135 56.10 4.01 -45.36
C THR A 135 56.20 4.34 -43.87
N THR A 136 57.21 5.11 -43.48
CA THR A 136 57.38 5.56 -42.09
C THR A 136 56.21 6.42 -41.60
N GLU A 137 55.69 7.30 -42.47
CA GLU A 137 54.54 8.15 -42.15
C GLU A 137 53.25 7.32 -41.96
N ILE A 138 53.01 6.34 -42.85
CA ILE A 138 51.90 5.39 -42.72
C ILE A 138 52.03 4.56 -41.42
N GLU A 139 53.21 4.01 -41.12
CA GLU A 139 53.43 3.25 -39.88
C GLU A 139 53.16 4.09 -38.62
N THR A 140 53.51 5.37 -38.66
CA THR A 140 53.22 6.32 -37.58
C THR A 140 51.71 6.53 -37.42
N LEU A 141 50.99 6.76 -38.52
CA LEU A 141 49.53 6.94 -38.48
C LEU A 141 48.81 5.66 -38.05
N VAL A 142 49.29 4.48 -38.47
CA VAL A 142 48.74 3.18 -38.02
C VAL A 142 48.89 3.04 -36.50
N THR A 143 50.04 3.41 -35.94
CA THR A 143 50.25 3.40 -34.49
C THR A 143 49.28 4.36 -33.79
N GLN A 144 49.13 5.59 -34.31
CA GLN A 144 48.18 6.58 -33.77
C GLN A 144 46.71 6.13 -33.88
N THR A 145 46.37 5.34 -34.91
CA THR A 145 45.04 4.76 -35.10
C THR A 145 44.73 3.78 -33.98
N GLU A 146 45.65 2.87 -33.68
CA GLU A 146 45.47 1.89 -32.61
C GLU A 146 45.41 2.55 -31.23
N GLU A 147 46.25 3.56 -30.97
CA GLU A 147 46.19 4.37 -29.74
C GLU A 147 44.81 5.06 -29.60
N ALA A 148 44.31 5.69 -30.67
CA ALA A 148 43.00 6.34 -30.68
C ALA A 148 41.84 5.34 -30.46
N ARG A 149 41.93 4.12 -31.00
CA ARG A 149 40.96 3.05 -30.77
C ARG A 149 40.97 2.57 -29.33
N MET A 150 42.15 2.41 -28.73
CA MET A 150 42.28 2.05 -27.31
C MET A 150 41.67 3.12 -26.41
N GLU A 151 41.96 4.40 -26.66
CA GLU A 151 41.36 5.51 -25.90
C GLU A 151 39.84 5.56 -26.05
N LEU A 152 39.31 5.36 -27.25
CA LEU A 152 37.86 5.28 -27.47
C LEU A 152 37.21 4.13 -26.69
N ALA A 153 37.86 2.96 -26.66
CA ALA A 153 37.39 1.83 -25.86
C ALA A 153 37.38 2.18 -24.35
N MET A 154 38.42 2.86 -23.87
CA MET A 154 38.51 3.32 -22.48
C MET A 154 37.46 4.38 -22.13
N LEU A 155 37.02 5.22 -23.07
CA LEU A 155 35.97 6.23 -22.84
C LEU A 155 34.55 5.64 -22.91
N ARG A 156 34.33 4.64 -23.78
CA ARG A 156 33.03 3.96 -23.92
C ARG A 156 32.69 3.10 -22.69
N GLN A 157 33.69 2.47 -22.06
CA GLN A 157 33.46 1.62 -20.90
C GLN A 157 32.81 2.37 -19.70
N PRO A 158 33.27 3.56 -19.27
CA PRO A 158 32.56 4.36 -18.28
C PRO A 158 31.17 4.79 -18.73
N GLN A 159 30.98 5.13 -20.01
CA GLN A 159 29.69 5.60 -20.54
C GLN A 159 28.58 4.56 -20.38
N GLU A 160 28.88 3.29 -20.62
CA GLU A 160 27.94 2.18 -20.44
C GLU A 160 27.57 1.93 -18.96
N ASN A 161 28.46 2.33 -18.05
CA ASN A 161 28.28 2.14 -16.60
C ASN A 161 27.58 3.32 -15.90
N ILE A 162 27.26 4.40 -16.61
CA ILE A 162 26.50 5.51 -16.04
C ILE A 162 25.05 5.07 -15.83
N PRO A 163 24.54 5.08 -14.59
CA PRO A 163 23.15 4.71 -14.33
C PRO A 163 22.17 5.62 -15.07
N ASP A 164 21.11 5.02 -15.63
CA ASP A 164 20.04 5.77 -16.29
C ASP A 164 19.33 6.69 -15.28
N PRO A 165 19.31 8.02 -15.51
CA PRO A 165 18.58 8.97 -14.67
C PRO A 165 17.11 8.64 -14.45
N ARG A 166 16.44 8.00 -15.42
CA ARG A 166 15.04 7.58 -15.27
C ARG A 166 14.91 6.48 -14.22
N LYS A 167 15.77 5.46 -14.30
CA LYS A 167 15.80 4.37 -13.31
C LYS A 167 16.15 4.87 -11.91
N LEU A 168 17.03 5.87 -11.79
CA LEU A 168 17.32 6.50 -10.50
C LEU A 168 16.08 7.20 -9.92
N LEU A 169 15.30 7.89 -10.76
CA LEU A 169 14.08 8.56 -10.33
C LEU A 169 12.97 7.56 -9.98
N GLU A 170 12.79 6.51 -10.79
CA GLU A 170 11.84 5.43 -10.54
C GLU A 170 12.14 4.73 -9.20
N ALA A 171 13.39 4.32 -8.98
CA ALA A 171 13.81 3.69 -7.72
C ALA A 171 13.67 4.63 -6.50
N TYR A 172 13.74 5.94 -6.72
CA TYR A 172 13.47 6.91 -5.65
C TYR A 172 11.98 6.99 -5.33
N TYR A 173 11.12 7.05 -6.35
CA TYR A 173 9.67 7.12 -6.15
C TYR A 173 9.06 5.82 -5.63
N GLU A 174 9.60 4.66 -6.00
CA GLU A 174 9.20 3.37 -5.43
C GLU A 174 9.37 3.34 -3.89
N LYS A 175 10.42 3.99 -3.36
CA LYS A 175 10.60 4.11 -1.90
C LYS A 175 9.52 4.96 -1.23
N MET A 176 8.95 5.92 -1.96
CA MET A 176 7.91 6.80 -1.42
C MET A 176 6.58 6.06 -1.23
N GLU A 177 6.35 4.99 -2.00
CA GLU A 177 5.15 4.15 -1.92
C GLU A 177 5.03 3.42 -0.56
N THR A 178 6.12 3.33 0.21
CA THR A 178 6.14 2.66 1.52
C THR A 178 6.40 3.62 2.69
N VAL A 179 6.46 4.93 2.45
CA VAL A 179 6.69 5.91 3.53
C VAL A 179 5.50 5.93 4.48
N PRO A 180 5.68 5.58 5.78
CA PRO A 180 4.55 5.45 6.69
C PRO A 180 3.83 6.77 6.93
N LEU A 181 2.52 6.70 7.14
CA LEU A 181 1.74 7.85 7.59
C LEU A 181 2.03 8.19 9.06
N THR A 182 2.08 9.47 9.37
CA THR A 182 2.11 9.98 10.75
C THR A 182 0.73 9.83 11.41
N ASN A 183 0.67 9.88 12.75
CA ASN A 183 -0.60 9.78 13.47
C ASN A 183 -1.59 10.91 13.13
N THR A 184 -1.10 12.11 12.80
CA THR A 184 -1.96 13.21 12.35
C THR A 184 -2.54 12.92 10.98
N GLU A 185 -1.72 12.43 10.04
CA GLU A 185 -2.19 12.03 8.71
C GLU A 185 -3.16 10.87 8.76
N LYS A 186 -2.94 9.88 9.65
CA LYS A 186 -3.88 8.77 9.84
C LYS A 186 -5.26 9.30 10.24
N ARG A 187 -5.33 10.22 11.20
CA ARG A 187 -6.60 10.85 11.62
C ARG A 187 -7.26 11.67 10.51
N GLU A 188 -6.47 12.40 9.71
CA GLU A 188 -7.00 13.29 8.67
C GLU A 188 -7.42 12.53 7.40
N LEU A 189 -6.65 11.53 6.98
CA LEU A 189 -6.74 10.90 5.65
C LEU A 189 -7.39 9.51 5.65
N LEU A 190 -7.48 8.82 6.80
CA LEU A 190 -8.10 7.48 6.90
C LEU A 190 -9.55 7.52 7.37
N LYS A 191 -10.26 8.62 7.09
CA LYS A 191 -11.67 8.74 7.44
C LYS A 191 -12.51 7.77 6.61
N PRO A 192 -13.59 7.18 7.16
CA PRO A 192 -14.42 6.22 6.43
C PRO A 192 -14.91 6.75 5.08
N GLU A 193 -15.36 8.00 5.01
CA GLU A 193 -15.83 8.65 3.77
C GLU A 193 -14.78 8.67 2.66
N MET A 194 -13.50 8.62 3.00
CA MET A 194 -12.40 8.54 2.04
C MET A 194 -12.08 7.12 1.62
N LEU A 195 -12.16 6.18 2.57
CA LEU A 195 -11.79 4.79 2.34
C LEU A 195 -12.77 4.08 1.39
N VAL A 196 -14.06 4.43 1.48
CA VAL A 196 -15.09 3.88 0.58
C VAL A 196 -14.92 4.27 -0.89
N GLU A 197 -14.13 5.32 -1.17
CA GLU A 197 -13.85 5.82 -2.51
C GLU A 197 -12.59 5.18 -3.14
N LEU A 198 -11.88 4.32 -2.39
CA LEU A 198 -10.68 3.65 -2.87
C LEU A 198 -11.05 2.37 -3.64
N SER A 199 -10.37 2.15 -4.77
CA SER A 199 -10.37 0.81 -5.39
C SER A 199 -9.63 -0.19 -4.49
N THR A 200 -9.83 -1.49 -4.74
CA THR A 200 -9.10 -2.53 -4.00
C THR A 200 -7.57 -2.38 -4.14
N GLU A 201 -7.09 -2.03 -5.33
CA GLU A 201 -5.66 -1.79 -5.59
C GLU A 201 -5.14 -0.56 -4.85
N GLU A 202 -5.91 0.54 -4.83
CA GLU A 202 -5.59 1.74 -4.06
C GLU A 202 -5.55 1.45 -2.56
N TYR A 203 -6.49 0.65 -2.06
CA TYR A 203 -6.54 0.24 -0.66
C TYR A 203 -5.33 -0.63 -0.28
N ILE A 204 -4.94 -1.58 -1.14
CA ILE A 204 -3.74 -2.41 -0.96
C ILE A 204 -2.47 -1.53 -1.00
N ALA A 205 -2.40 -0.56 -1.90
CA ALA A 205 -1.29 0.39 -1.96
C ALA A 205 -1.22 1.26 -0.69
N LEU A 206 -2.36 1.71 -0.17
CA LEU A 206 -2.45 2.45 1.09
C LEU A 206 -1.92 1.62 2.25
N TRP A 207 -2.30 0.35 2.33
CA TRP A 207 -1.87 -0.53 3.42
C TRP A 207 -0.34 -0.72 3.46
N ARG A 208 0.37 -0.66 2.33
CA ARG A 208 1.86 -0.66 2.33
C ARG A 208 2.49 0.51 3.10
N ARG A 209 1.72 1.57 3.34
CA ARG A 209 2.11 2.76 4.12
C ARG A 209 1.57 2.75 5.56
N LEU A 210 0.83 1.70 5.94
CA LEU A 210 0.29 1.50 7.29
C LEU A 210 1.05 0.38 7.99
N ASN A 211 0.72 0.12 9.25
CA ASN A 211 1.19 -1.09 9.92
C ASN A 211 0.70 -2.36 9.18
N PRO A 212 1.50 -3.44 9.16
CA PRO A 212 1.07 -4.72 8.54
C PRO A 212 -0.03 -5.43 9.34
N HIS A 213 -0.33 -4.95 10.55
CA HIS A 213 -1.29 -5.54 11.47
C HIS A 213 -2.74 -5.25 11.04
N PHE A 214 -3.62 -6.21 11.28
CA PHE A 214 -5.05 -6.11 11.02
C PHE A 214 -5.95 -6.52 12.19
N LEU A 215 -7.19 -6.07 12.08
CA LEU A 215 -8.34 -6.51 12.84
C LEU A 215 -9.31 -7.19 11.88
N SER A 216 -9.87 -8.33 12.28
CA SER A 216 -10.88 -9.04 11.51
C SER A 216 -12.24 -9.05 12.20
N HIS A 217 -13.30 -9.09 11.42
CA HIS A 217 -14.67 -9.32 11.90
C HIS A 217 -15.31 -10.41 11.06
N VAL A 218 -15.80 -11.46 11.71
CA VAL A 218 -16.47 -12.58 11.03
C VAL A 218 -17.97 -12.45 11.23
N THR A 219 -18.72 -12.59 10.13
CA THR A 219 -20.18 -12.65 10.19
C THR A 219 -20.67 -14.09 10.09
N ARG A 220 -21.75 -14.42 10.81
CA ARG A 220 -22.42 -15.70 10.65
C ARG A 220 -23.37 -15.64 9.47
N GLN A 221 -23.01 -16.28 8.36
CA GLN A 221 -23.90 -16.54 7.23
C GLN A 221 -24.12 -18.06 7.11
N GLY A 222 -25.37 -18.46 6.88
CA GLY A 222 -25.76 -19.86 6.74
C GLY A 222 -25.93 -20.59 8.07
N PHE A 223 -25.92 -21.92 8.02
CA PHE A 223 -26.07 -22.78 9.20
C PHE A 223 -24.80 -22.88 10.01
N ARG A 224 -24.89 -22.69 11.33
CA ARG A 224 -23.74 -22.95 12.18
C ARG A 224 -23.40 -24.44 12.21
N ASP A 225 -22.33 -24.85 11.54
CA ASP A 225 -21.98 -26.26 11.35
C ASP A 225 -20.80 -26.74 12.21
N HIS A 226 -20.17 -25.83 12.95
CA HIS A 226 -19.02 -26.15 13.78
C HIS A 226 -19.08 -25.50 15.15
N ASN A 227 -18.41 -26.17 16.08
CA ASN A 227 -18.28 -25.76 17.46
C ASN A 227 -16.80 -25.46 17.77
N ALA A 228 -16.54 -24.38 18.51
CA ALA A 228 -15.21 -24.08 19.05
C ALA A 228 -15.11 -24.24 20.57
N MET A 229 -16.06 -23.71 21.35
CA MET A 229 -16.02 -23.77 22.81
C MET A 229 -17.41 -23.62 23.44
N VAL A 230 -17.66 -24.29 24.58
CA VAL A 230 -18.97 -24.38 25.27
C VAL A 230 -19.70 -23.04 25.39
N TYR A 231 -19.00 -21.96 25.75
CA TYR A 231 -19.60 -20.63 25.94
C TYR A 231 -19.83 -19.82 24.67
N HIS A 232 -19.29 -20.27 23.53
CA HIS A 232 -19.46 -19.63 22.23
C HIS A 232 -20.11 -20.56 21.20
N SER A 233 -20.67 -21.71 21.62
CA SER A 233 -21.35 -22.69 20.76
C SER A 233 -22.81 -22.36 20.42
N ALA A 234 -23.34 -21.23 20.91
CA ALA A 234 -24.76 -20.90 20.74
C ALA A 234 -25.19 -20.86 19.27
N GLY A 235 -26.36 -21.41 18.97
CA GLY A 235 -26.92 -21.44 17.62
C GLY A 235 -26.39 -22.54 16.71
N LEU A 236 -25.82 -23.63 17.26
CA LEU A 236 -25.43 -24.79 16.44
C LEU A 236 -26.65 -25.33 15.65
N GLN A 237 -26.49 -25.54 14.35
CA GLN A 237 -27.55 -25.89 13.38
C GLN A 237 -28.63 -24.81 13.17
N GLU A 238 -28.49 -23.62 13.76
CA GLU A 238 -29.36 -22.50 13.44
C GLU A 238 -28.86 -21.77 12.20
N PHE A 239 -29.80 -21.30 11.38
CA PHE A 239 -29.51 -20.46 10.23
C PHE A 239 -29.29 -19.01 10.67
N HIS A 240 -28.21 -18.41 10.21
CA HIS A 240 -27.87 -17.01 10.46
C HIS A 240 -27.74 -16.26 9.13
N ASN A 241 -28.22 -15.01 9.09
CA ASN A 241 -28.18 -14.16 7.90
C ASN A 241 -27.30 -12.91 8.10
N GLY A 242 -26.25 -13.02 8.92
CA GLY A 242 -25.49 -11.90 9.43
C GLY A 242 -24.84 -11.05 8.35
N LEU A 243 -24.28 -11.67 7.31
CA LEU A 243 -23.68 -10.92 6.20
C LEU A 243 -24.74 -10.11 5.45
N VAL A 244 -25.84 -10.75 5.06
CA VAL A 244 -26.92 -10.09 4.33
C VAL A 244 -27.53 -8.97 5.17
N SER A 245 -27.77 -9.20 6.47
CA SER A 245 -28.27 -8.17 7.37
C SER A 245 -27.34 -6.96 7.45
N VAL A 246 -26.03 -7.14 7.44
CA VAL A 246 -25.07 -6.03 7.39
C VAL A 246 -25.15 -5.29 6.05
N LEU A 247 -25.22 -6.02 4.93
CA LEU A 247 -25.29 -5.42 3.58
C LEU A 247 -26.59 -4.62 3.36
N GLU A 248 -27.71 -5.09 3.91
CA GLU A 248 -29.00 -4.38 3.87
C GLU A 248 -29.05 -3.18 4.84
N ASP A 249 -28.27 -3.24 5.92
CA ASP A 249 -28.18 -2.20 6.94
C ASP A 249 -27.04 -1.21 6.66
N GLU A 250 -27.12 -0.55 5.50
CA GLU A 250 -26.18 0.49 5.07
C GLU A 250 -24.70 0.03 5.03
N LYS A 251 -24.46 -1.29 5.01
CA LYS A 251 -23.12 -1.89 5.13
C LYS A 251 -22.38 -1.47 6.40
N ILE A 252 -23.08 -1.38 7.52
CA ILE A 252 -22.53 -0.97 8.80
C ILE A 252 -22.45 -2.17 9.76
N LEU A 253 -21.26 -2.45 10.28
CA LEU A 253 -21.07 -3.33 11.43
C LEU A 253 -21.52 -2.60 12.69
N ARG A 254 -22.68 -2.99 13.21
CA ARG A 254 -23.28 -2.37 14.39
C ARG A 254 -22.88 -3.07 15.69
N PRO A 255 -22.74 -2.33 16.81
CA PRO A 255 -22.54 -2.94 18.11
C PRO A 255 -23.79 -3.71 18.57
N PRO A 256 -23.65 -4.73 19.44
CA PRO A 256 -24.77 -5.55 19.92
C PRO A 256 -25.98 -4.75 20.43
N ILE A 257 -25.75 -3.64 21.15
CA ILE A 257 -26.83 -2.79 21.68
C ILE A 257 -27.69 -2.16 20.58
N ALA A 258 -27.11 -1.86 19.42
CA ALA A 258 -27.84 -1.27 18.30
C ALA A 258 -28.70 -2.33 17.58
N VAL A 259 -28.25 -3.58 17.54
CA VAL A 259 -28.94 -4.68 16.85
C VAL A 259 -29.98 -5.36 17.75
N HIS A 260 -29.58 -5.80 18.94
CA HIS A 260 -30.43 -6.60 19.83
C HIS A 260 -31.41 -5.76 20.65
N GLU A 261 -30.97 -4.58 21.12
CA GLU A 261 -31.81 -3.72 21.96
C GLU A 261 -32.55 -2.64 21.15
N GLY A 262 -32.37 -2.64 19.81
CA GLY A 262 -33.04 -1.68 18.90
C GLY A 262 -32.57 -0.22 19.05
N LEU A 263 -31.42 0.01 19.69
CA LEU A 263 -30.86 1.33 19.97
C LEU A 263 -29.93 1.84 18.86
N ARG A 264 -30.41 1.81 17.60
CA ARG A 264 -29.64 2.26 16.43
C ARG A 264 -29.41 3.77 16.43
N SER A 265 -30.48 4.56 16.51
CA SER A 265 -30.45 6.03 16.50
C SER A 265 -30.35 6.65 17.89
N ARG A 266 -30.66 5.87 18.94
CA ARG A 266 -30.76 6.32 20.34
C ARG A 266 -31.63 7.57 20.54
N ASP A 267 -32.58 7.81 19.64
CA ASP A 267 -33.59 8.85 19.80
C ASP A 267 -34.56 8.51 20.94
N GLU A 268 -35.32 9.52 21.38
CA GLU A 268 -36.26 9.40 22.50
C GLU A 268 -37.22 8.21 22.35
N ALA A 269 -37.72 7.94 21.14
CA ALA A 269 -38.67 6.85 20.92
C ALA A 269 -37.99 5.48 21.08
N THR A 270 -36.78 5.31 20.54
CA THR A 270 -36.02 4.05 20.70
C THR A 270 -35.59 3.82 22.14
N VAL A 271 -35.08 4.85 22.82
CA VAL A 271 -34.69 4.78 24.24
C VAL A 271 -35.90 4.49 25.11
N LYS A 272 -37.04 5.15 24.85
CA LYS A 272 -38.27 4.88 25.60
C LYS A 272 -38.69 3.42 25.47
N ARG A 273 -38.71 2.85 24.25
CA ARG A 273 -39.04 1.43 24.03
C ARG A 273 -38.07 0.50 24.78
N PHE A 274 -36.77 0.77 24.71
CA PHE A 274 -35.76 -0.01 25.43
C PHE A 274 -35.97 -0.02 26.95
N LEU A 275 -36.48 1.08 27.51
CA LEU A 275 -36.75 1.21 28.94
C LEU A 275 -38.17 0.74 29.34
N ASP A 276 -39.09 0.62 28.38
CA ASP A 276 -40.55 0.50 28.63
C ASP A 276 -40.92 -0.78 29.36
N ASP A 277 -40.30 -1.91 29.00
CA ASP A 277 -40.68 -3.23 29.51
C ASP A 277 -40.30 -3.44 30.97
N TRP A 278 -39.34 -2.69 31.51
CA TRP A 278 -38.83 -2.94 32.86
C TRP A 278 -38.48 -1.69 33.66
N VAL A 279 -37.69 -0.78 33.12
CA VAL A 279 -37.20 0.40 33.85
C VAL A 279 -38.35 1.38 34.11
N LEU A 280 -39.17 1.65 33.11
CA LEU A 280 -40.31 2.57 33.23
C LEU A 280 -41.51 1.98 34.00
N GLN A 281 -41.51 0.67 34.26
CA GLN A 281 -42.50 -0.01 35.11
C GLN A 281 -42.16 0.08 36.61
N ALA A 282 -41.20 0.91 37.01
CA ALA A 282 -40.83 1.11 38.41
C ALA A 282 -41.89 1.95 39.15
N GLU A 283 -42.11 1.68 40.44
CA GLU A 283 -43.10 2.40 41.24
C GLU A 283 -42.67 3.83 41.58
N ASN A 284 -41.35 4.08 41.57
CA ASN A 284 -40.75 5.37 41.90
C ASN A 284 -39.39 5.57 41.21
N GLU A 285 -38.86 6.79 41.29
CA GLU A 285 -37.62 7.21 40.63
C GLU A 285 -36.38 6.43 41.12
N GLU A 286 -36.28 6.13 42.41
CA GLU A 286 -35.12 5.41 42.96
C GLU A 286 -35.09 3.95 42.50
N GLU A 287 -36.25 3.31 42.42
CA GLU A 287 -36.37 1.98 41.83
C GLU A 287 -36.05 2.01 40.34
N ALA A 288 -36.51 3.02 39.59
CA ALA A 288 -36.18 3.18 38.17
C ALA A 288 -34.66 3.30 37.95
N LYS A 289 -33.97 4.07 38.80
CA LYS A 289 -32.49 4.20 38.78
C LYS A 289 -31.81 2.87 39.06
N ASP A 290 -32.25 2.10 40.06
CA ASP A 290 -31.68 0.78 40.35
C ASP A 290 -31.90 -0.21 39.19
N ARG A 291 -33.12 -0.24 38.62
CA ARG A 291 -33.43 -1.08 37.45
C ARG A 291 -32.58 -0.68 36.24
N LEU A 292 -32.40 0.61 35.96
CA LEU A 292 -31.53 1.08 34.89
C LEU A 292 -30.07 0.67 35.13
N ASN A 293 -29.56 0.88 36.34
CA ASN A 293 -28.20 0.49 36.70
C ASN A 293 -27.99 -1.03 36.49
N ARG A 294 -28.94 -1.87 36.91
CA ARG A 294 -28.89 -3.31 36.65
C ARG A 294 -28.97 -3.63 35.17
N LEU A 295 -29.86 -2.98 34.42
CA LEU A 295 -30.00 -3.19 32.98
C LEU A 295 -28.66 -2.95 32.25
N LEU A 296 -27.97 -1.86 32.58
CA LEU A 296 -26.72 -1.46 31.94
C LEU A 296 -25.49 -2.23 32.46
N HIS A 297 -25.44 -2.61 33.73
CA HIS A 297 -24.20 -3.09 34.36
C HIS A 297 -24.21 -4.55 34.81
N PHE A 298 -25.38 -5.18 35.00
CA PHE A 298 -25.43 -6.56 35.47
C PHE A 298 -25.02 -7.54 34.37
N SER A 299 -23.90 -8.26 34.57
CA SER A 299 -23.46 -9.35 33.70
C SER A 299 -22.72 -10.42 34.50
N PHE A 300 -22.80 -11.66 34.01
CA PHE A 300 -22.00 -12.78 34.51
C PHE A 300 -20.62 -12.89 33.81
N ALA A 301 -20.36 -12.07 32.80
CA ALA A 301 -19.09 -12.01 32.09
C ALA A 301 -18.06 -11.15 32.85
N THR A 302 -16.78 -11.39 32.57
CA THR A 302 -15.67 -10.61 33.15
C THR A 302 -15.64 -9.15 32.65
N ALA A 303 -16.09 -8.92 31.42
CA ALA A 303 -16.15 -7.59 30.83
C ALA A 303 -17.39 -6.81 31.33
N PRO A 304 -17.27 -5.48 31.57
CA PRO A 304 -18.43 -4.65 31.91
C PRO A 304 -19.47 -4.67 30.78
N LYS A 305 -20.73 -4.98 31.13
CA LYS A 305 -21.82 -5.19 30.15
C LYS A 305 -22.02 -4.03 29.18
N TYR A 306 -22.21 -2.81 29.67
CA TYR A 306 -22.53 -1.69 28.81
C TYR A 306 -21.39 -1.33 27.83
N PRO A 307 -20.12 -1.19 28.26
CA PRO A 307 -18.99 -1.05 27.33
C PRO A 307 -18.91 -2.19 26.30
N ASP A 308 -19.13 -3.44 26.71
CA ASP A 308 -19.10 -4.61 25.83
C ASP A 308 -20.19 -4.54 24.75
N GLN A 309 -21.45 -4.30 25.14
CA GLN A 309 -22.59 -4.23 24.23
C GLN A 309 -22.56 -2.99 23.30
N THR A 310 -21.82 -1.95 23.67
CA THR A 310 -21.71 -0.70 22.87
C THR A 310 -20.52 -0.71 21.90
N ALA A 311 -19.67 -1.73 21.94
CA ALA A 311 -18.54 -1.89 21.04
C ALA A 311 -18.86 -2.85 19.89
N VAL A 312 -18.23 -2.63 18.74
CA VAL A 312 -18.06 -3.64 17.70
C VAL A 312 -16.83 -4.46 18.05
N HIS A 313 -16.93 -5.78 18.02
CA HIS A 313 -15.85 -6.68 18.43
C HIS A 313 -15.08 -7.15 17.21
N PHE A 314 -13.76 -7.08 17.27
CA PHE A 314 -12.85 -7.55 16.22
C PHE A 314 -11.80 -8.50 16.79
N ALA A 315 -11.30 -9.44 16.00
CA ALA A 315 -10.17 -10.28 16.38
C ALA A 315 -8.84 -9.69 15.89
N ALA A 316 -7.83 -9.62 16.75
CA ALA A 316 -6.50 -9.15 16.37
C ALA A 316 -5.67 -10.23 15.66
N GLN A 317 -5.10 -9.91 14.49
CA GLN A 317 -4.15 -10.74 13.71
C GLN A 317 -4.61 -12.14 13.28
N ILE A 318 -5.88 -12.51 13.51
CA ILE A 318 -6.45 -13.79 13.10
C ILE A 318 -7.84 -13.55 12.52
N VAL A 319 -8.29 -14.46 11.68
CA VAL A 319 -9.70 -14.61 11.34
C VAL A 319 -10.26 -15.66 12.30
N ALA A 320 -11.12 -15.26 13.23
CA ALA A 320 -11.67 -16.15 14.26
C ALA A 320 -12.94 -16.87 13.78
N ASP A 321 -12.93 -17.35 12.54
CA ASP A 321 -14.05 -18.01 11.87
C ASP A 321 -14.51 -19.27 12.59
N GLY A 322 -13.60 -20.09 13.10
CA GLY A 322 -13.97 -21.26 13.91
C GLY A 322 -14.83 -20.93 15.14
N TYR A 323 -14.70 -19.72 15.70
CA TYR A 323 -15.45 -19.28 16.88
C TYR A 323 -16.74 -18.56 16.52
N TYR A 324 -16.68 -17.71 15.49
CA TYR A 324 -17.71 -16.73 15.19
C TYR A 324 -18.36 -16.92 13.82
N GLY A 325 -17.86 -17.81 12.98
CA GLY A 325 -18.40 -18.17 11.67
C GLY A 325 -19.66 -19.04 11.75
N GLY A 326 -20.33 -19.15 10.61
CA GLY A 326 -21.49 -20.02 10.41
C GLY A 326 -21.06 -21.36 9.84
N GLU A 327 -20.73 -21.36 8.55
CA GLU A 327 -20.49 -22.56 7.76
C GLU A 327 -19.04 -22.72 7.37
N ARG A 328 -18.42 -23.86 7.72
CA ARG A 328 -17.02 -24.15 7.37
C ARG A 328 -16.76 -24.04 5.88
N ASN A 329 -15.73 -23.30 5.49
CA ASN A 329 -15.36 -22.96 4.12
C ASN A 329 -16.35 -22.05 3.38
N ASN A 330 -17.38 -21.53 4.03
CA ASN A 330 -18.32 -20.54 3.47
C ASN A 330 -18.34 -19.25 4.30
N GLU A 331 -17.32 -19.03 5.14
CA GLU A 331 -17.27 -17.86 5.99
C GLU A 331 -16.91 -16.60 5.22
N SER A 332 -17.69 -15.55 5.48
CA SER A 332 -17.42 -14.19 5.00
C SER A 332 -16.93 -13.34 6.16
N PHE A 333 -15.82 -12.65 5.93
CA PHE A 333 -15.18 -11.83 6.95
C PHE A 333 -14.63 -10.54 6.36
N PHE A 334 -14.43 -9.58 7.25
CA PHE A 334 -13.93 -8.25 6.94
C PHE A 334 -12.57 -8.08 7.61
N ILE A 335 -11.64 -7.45 6.91
CA ILE A 335 -10.31 -7.13 7.43
C ILE A 335 -10.05 -5.63 7.32
N TYR A 336 -9.54 -5.05 8.40
CA TYR A 336 -9.15 -3.66 8.48
C TYR A 336 -7.71 -3.55 8.96
N PRO A 337 -6.84 -2.74 8.33
CA PRO A 337 -5.59 -2.31 8.93
C PRO A 337 -5.85 -1.72 10.32
N SER A 338 -5.07 -2.14 11.33
CA SER A 338 -5.27 -1.65 12.71
C SER A 338 -5.20 -0.11 12.79
N ASP A 339 -4.34 0.51 11.98
CA ASP A 339 -4.20 1.96 11.88
C ASP A 339 -5.50 2.69 11.49
N ILE A 340 -6.35 2.08 10.66
CA ILE A 340 -7.63 2.68 10.27
C ILE A 340 -8.55 2.75 11.50
N LEU A 341 -8.83 1.61 12.14
CA LEU A 341 -9.75 1.58 13.27
C LEU A 341 -9.20 2.35 14.48
N ALA A 342 -7.91 2.20 14.79
CA ALA A 342 -7.29 2.85 15.95
C ALA A 342 -7.12 4.37 15.79
N SER A 343 -7.09 4.89 14.56
CA SER A 343 -7.01 6.35 14.33
C SER A 343 -8.37 7.03 14.35
N GLN A 344 -9.44 6.31 14.00
CA GLN A 344 -10.79 6.87 13.88
C GLN A 344 -11.69 6.61 15.10
N HIS A 345 -11.38 5.61 15.92
CA HIS A 345 -12.24 5.15 17.02
C HIS A 345 -11.50 4.99 18.34
N HIS A 346 -12.27 5.02 19.43
CA HIS A 346 -11.78 4.55 20.72
C HIS A 346 -11.75 3.03 20.72
N PHE A 347 -10.73 2.45 21.37
CA PHE A 347 -10.59 1.00 21.42
C PHE A 347 -9.98 0.51 22.73
N ALA A 348 -10.22 -0.76 23.04
CA ALA A 348 -9.57 -1.48 24.12
C ALA A 348 -9.42 -2.96 23.76
N PHE A 349 -8.39 -3.60 24.31
CA PHE A 349 -8.21 -5.05 24.19
C PHE A 349 -8.96 -5.77 25.30
N ASN A 350 -9.57 -6.89 24.95
CA ASN A 350 -9.94 -7.92 25.88
C ASN A 350 -8.67 -8.66 26.33
N GLY A 351 -8.60 -9.09 27.59
CA GLY A 351 -7.44 -9.81 28.12
C GLY A 351 -6.28 -8.94 28.63
N TRP A 352 -5.17 -9.62 28.97
CA TRP A 352 -4.02 -9.02 29.66
C TRP A 352 -2.97 -8.44 28.71
N GLU A 353 -2.79 -9.04 27.53
CA GLU A 353 -1.89 -8.51 26.51
C GLU A 353 -2.65 -7.39 25.77
N LYS A 354 -2.00 -6.27 25.48
CA LYS A 354 -2.66 -5.09 24.90
C LYS A 354 -1.91 -4.63 23.67
N ASP A 355 -1.96 -5.46 22.63
CA ASP A 355 -1.16 -5.25 21.43
C ASP A 355 -1.90 -5.70 20.17
N PHE A 356 -1.71 -4.93 19.09
CA PHE A 356 -2.17 -5.25 17.75
C PHE A 356 -1.20 -6.17 17.00
N THR A 357 0.04 -6.33 17.46
CA THR A 357 1.09 -6.97 16.64
C THR A 357 0.97 -8.49 16.54
N GLN A 358 0.25 -9.11 17.47
CA GLN A 358 0.09 -10.55 17.57
C GLN A 358 -1.32 -10.90 18.09
N PRO A 359 -1.80 -12.13 17.82
CA PRO A 359 -2.98 -12.64 18.51
C PRO A 359 -2.72 -12.74 20.01
N GLN A 360 -3.74 -12.54 20.82
CA GLN A 360 -3.69 -12.84 22.26
C GLN A 360 -3.37 -14.31 22.47
N SER A 361 -2.58 -14.60 23.51
CA SER A 361 -2.21 -15.97 23.91
C SER A 361 -3.41 -16.91 24.11
N GLU A 362 -4.56 -16.37 24.52
CA GLU A 362 -5.83 -17.09 24.56
C GLU A 362 -6.79 -16.53 23.50
N THR A 363 -7.06 -17.30 22.44
CA THR A 363 -7.89 -16.88 21.31
C THR A 363 -9.30 -16.41 21.70
N LYS A 364 -9.88 -16.97 22.77
CA LYS A 364 -11.20 -16.57 23.31
C LYS A 364 -11.22 -15.17 23.95
N TRP A 365 -10.05 -14.59 24.21
CA TRP A 365 -9.90 -13.24 24.74
C TRP A 365 -9.24 -12.32 23.70
N ASN A 366 -9.24 -12.72 22.42
CA ASN A 366 -8.59 -11.98 21.34
C ASN A 366 -9.40 -10.80 20.79
N ASP A 367 -10.46 -10.41 21.49
CA ASP A 367 -11.31 -9.31 21.03
C ASP A 367 -10.63 -7.96 21.24
N VAL A 368 -10.80 -7.09 20.25
CA VAL A 368 -10.59 -5.66 20.35
C VAL A 368 -11.95 -5.01 20.27
N PHE A 369 -12.33 -4.34 21.34
CA PHE A 369 -13.53 -3.53 21.43
C PHE A 369 -13.26 -2.23 20.68
N ILE A 370 -14.06 -1.95 19.65
CA ILE A 370 -14.06 -0.67 18.93
C ILE A 370 -15.36 0.05 19.26
N TRP A 371 -15.27 1.23 19.86
CA TRP A 371 -16.44 2.09 20.09
C TRP A 371 -16.58 3.08 18.94
N PRO A 372 -17.65 2.97 18.13
CA PRO A 372 -17.92 3.93 17.07
C PRO A 372 -18.03 5.34 17.64
N SER A 373 -17.44 6.30 16.93
CA SER A 373 -17.35 7.69 17.39
C SER A 373 -18.68 8.44 17.30
N SER A 374 -19.63 7.93 16.50
CA SER A 374 -21.00 8.45 16.37
C SER A 374 -21.95 7.69 17.29
N VAL A 375 -22.76 8.43 18.05
CA VAL A 375 -23.81 7.90 18.92
C VAL A 375 -25.14 7.73 18.19
N ASP A 376 -25.41 8.61 17.21
CA ASP A 376 -26.69 8.67 16.47
C ASP A 376 -26.75 7.66 15.31
N ASN A 377 -25.60 7.13 14.89
CA ASN A 377 -25.50 6.01 13.94
C ASN A 377 -24.22 5.21 14.23
N PRO A 378 -24.19 4.41 15.32
CA PRO A 378 -22.99 3.73 15.75
C PRO A 378 -22.72 2.53 14.84
N GLY A 379 -21.50 2.47 14.32
CA GLY A 379 -20.94 1.27 13.71
C GLY A 379 -19.67 1.55 12.93
N VAL A 380 -19.15 0.52 12.30
CA VAL A 380 -17.96 0.56 11.43
C VAL A 380 -18.40 0.20 10.02
N LEU A 381 -18.11 1.07 9.04
CA LEU A 381 -18.44 0.79 7.64
C LEU A 381 -17.65 -0.42 7.13
N VAL A 382 -18.35 -1.35 6.48
CA VAL A 382 -17.73 -2.51 5.82
C VAL A 382 -16.81 -2.07 4.69
N ASP A 383 -17.25 -1.09 3.90
CA ASP A 383 -16.49 -0.56 2.75
C ASP A 383 -15.22 0.23 3.18
N ALA A 384 -15.01 0.48 4.48
CA ALA A 384 -13.73 1.00 5.00
C ALA A 384 -12.66 -0.10 5.20
N GLY A 385 -13.05 -1.37 4.99
CA GLY A 385 -12.22 -2.57 5.09
C GLY A 385 -12.18 -3.36 3.78
N MET A 386 -11.47 -4.48 3.80
CA MET A 386 -11.50 -5.48 2.73
C MET A 386 -12.49 -6.58 3.08
N VAL A 387 -13.37 -6.92 2.14
CA VAL A 387 -14.31 -8.04 2.26
C VAL A 387 -13.69 -9.29 1.64
N PHE A 388 -13.72 -10.39 2.38
CA PHE A 388 -13.32 -11.70 1.90
C PHE A 388 -14.53 -12.60 1.77
N LEU A 389 -14.66 -13.20 0.59
CA LEU A 389 -15.70 -14.16 0.24
C LEU A 389 -15.01 -15.48 -0.13
N PRO A 390 -15.67 -16.63 0.12
CA PRO A 390 -15.17 -17.93 -0.31
C PRO A 390 -15.13 -18.01 -1.85
N GLU A 391 -13.98 -18.40 -2.42
CA GLU A 391 -13.77 -18.41 -3.88
C GLU A 391 -14.54 -19.55 -4.58
N THR A 392 -14.64 -20.72 -3.95
CA THR A 392 -15.05 -21.97 -4.62
C THR A 392 -16.26 -22.65 -3.99
N THR A 393 -16.79 -22.10 -2.89
CA THR A 393 -17.90 -22.73 -2.18
C THR A 393 -19.21 -22.47 -2.91
N LEU A 394 -19.83 -23.56 -3.36
CA LEU A 394 -21.14 -23.51 -3.96
C LEU A 394 -22.18 -23.23 -2.88
N VAL A 395 -22.98 -22.20 -3.12
CA VAL A 395 -24.05 -21.78 -2.21
C VAL A 395 -25.38 -21.74 -2.94
N ASP A 396 -26.44 -21.96 -2.18
CA ASP A 396 -27.80 -21.65 -2.60
C ASP A 396 -27.93 -20.13 -2.82
N PRO A 397 -28.40 -19.69 -4.00
CA PRO A 397 -28.41 -18.27 -4.36
C PRO A 397 -29.45 -17.44 -3.60
N GLU A 398 -30.45 -18.07 -2.97
CA GLU A 398 -31.44 -17.37 -2.15
C GLU A 398 -30.92 -17.11 -0.75
N THR A 399 -30.21 -18.07 -0.18
CA THR A 399 -29.83 -18.07 1.25
C THR A 399 -28.35 -17.79 1.49
N GLY A 400 -27.50 -17.92 0.47
CA GLY A 400 -26.05 -17.87 0.61
C GLY A 400 -25.46 -19.02 1.43
N SER A 401 -26.25 -20.06 1.73
CA SER A 401 -25.83 -21.24 2.49
C SER A 401 -25.33 -22.34 1.55
N LYS A 402 -24.29 -23.07 1.95
CA LYS A 402 -23.87 -24.29 1.25
C LYS A 402 -24.81 -25.48 1.48
N TYR A 403 -25.75 -25.36 2.42
CA TYR A 403 -26.73 -26.38 2.74
C TYR A 403 -28.09 -26.00 2.19
N THR A 404 -28.79 -26.99 1.65
CA THR A 404 -30.19 -26.80 1.28
C THR A 404 -31.09 -26.81 2.50
N SER A 405 -32.10 -25.94 2.46
CA SER A 405 -32.97 -25.68 3.59
C SER A 405 -34.40 -25.40 3.15
N GLU A 406 -35.31 -25.53 4.11
CA GLU A 406 -36.70 -25.13 3.94
C GLU A 406 -37.19 -24.39 5.18
N MET A 407 -38.24 -23.58 5.01
CA MET A 407 -38.94 -22.97 6.13
C MET A 407 -39.84 -24.01 6.80
N ARG A 408 -39.69 -24.18 8.11
CA ARG A 408 -40.61 -24.98 8.94
C ARG A 408 -41.05 -24.16 10.14
N THR A 409 -42.30 -24.35 10.55
CA THR A 409 -42.77 -23.85 11.84
C THR A 409 -42.27 -24.78 12.94
N ALA A 410 -41.39 -24.28 13.81
CA ALA A 410 -40.90 -24.97 14.99
C ALA A 410 -41.16 -24.08 16.21
N GLU A 411 -41.77 -24.64 17.26
CA GLU A 411 -42.05 -23.92 18.51
C GLU A 411 -42.90 -22.63 18.36
N GLY A 412 -43.70 -22.55 17.29
CA GLY A 412 -44.54 -21.37 17.02
C GLY A 412 -43.87 -20.27 16.20
N GLU A 413 -42.61 -20.46 15.81
CA GLU A 413 -41.85 -19.55 14.97
C GLU A 413 -41.49 -20.21 13.63
N GLU A 414 -41.52 -19.46 12.53
CA GLU A 414 -40.99 -19.93 11.26
C GLU A 414 -39.46 -19.87 11.30
N LYS A 415 -38.82 -21.04 11.23
CA LYS A 415 -37.36 -21.20 11.23
C LYS A 415 -36.92 -21.92 9.98
N ARG A 416 -35.78 -21.52 9.43
CA ARG A 416 -35.14 -22.21 8.31
C ARG A 416 -34.36 -23.40 8.86
N VAL A 417 -34.67 -24.60 8.37
CA VAL A 417 -34.05 -25.85 8.83
C VAL A 417 -33.31 -26.53 7.68
N MET A 418 -32.19 -27.16 7.99
CA MET A 418 -31.41 -27.93 7.03
C MET A 418 -32.20 -29.16 6.57
N ILE A 419 -32.21 -29.43 5.27
CA ILE A 419 -32.75 -30.67 4.73
C ILE A 419 -31.63 -31.72 4.80
N GLU A 420 -31.78 -32.71 5.69
CA GLU A 420 -30.91 -33.89 5.73
C GLU A 420 -31.16 -34.77 4.50
N ASP A 421 -30.51 -34.49 3.37
CA ASP A 421 -30.54 -35.35 2.19
C ASP A 421 -29.12 -35.68 1.70
N GLU A 422 -28.70 -36.92 1.97
CA GLU A 422 -27.39 -37.47 1.60
C GLU A 422 -27.09 -37.33 0.09
N LYS A 423 -28.11 -37.33 -0.78
CA LYS A 423 -27.92 -37.16 -2.22
C LYS A 423 -27.55 -35.74 -2.60
N LEU A 424 -28.03 -34.74 -1.86
CA LEU A 424 -27.78 -33.34 -2.18
C LEU A 424 -26.42 -32.89 -1.65
N ILE A 425 -26.01 -33.38 -0.47
CA ILE A 425 -24.65 -33.21 0.07
C ILE A 425 -23.61 -33.71 -0.95
N SER A 426 -23.88 -34.82 -1.65
CA SER A 426 -23.02 -35.35 -2.70
C SER A 426 -22.97 -34.51 -4.00
N ALA A 427 -23.92 -33.59 -4.21
CA ALA A 427 -23.95 -32.72 -5.39
C ALA A 427 -23.12 -31.43 -5.22
N PHE A 428 -22.89 -31.00 -3.97
CA PHE A 428 -22.13 -29.78 -3.64
C PHE A 428 -20.67 -30.04 -3.27
N VAL A 429 -20.30 -31.30 -2.99
CA VAL A 429 -18.90 -31.73 -2.82
C VAL A 429 -18.39 -32.23 -4.17
N LYS A 430 -17.62 -31.40 -4.89
CA LYS A 430 -16.78 -31.82 -6.03
C LYS A 430 -15.31 -31.78 -5.67
#